data_AF-A0AAE2EEM1-F1
#
_entry.id   AF-A0AAE2EEM1-F1
#
_cell.length_a   1.000
_cell.length_b   1.000
_cell.length_c   1.000
_cell.angle_alpha   90.00
_cell.angle_beta   90.00
_cell.angle_gamma   90.00
#
_symmetry.space_group_name_H-M   'P 1'
#
loop_
_entity.id
_entity.type
_entity.pdbx_description
1 polymer ?
#
loop_
_entity_poly.entity_id
_entity_poly.type
_entity_poly.pdbx_seq_one_letter_code
_entity_poly.pdbx_strand_id
1 'polypeptide(L)'
;MWYLLATSLAALSLNKSLAYLMLGLTAFLGWKQSILDAPALLVIALIVIGWSVVEWLRNKNNKYTYLVEGLCVVIAVALVLHAIPGFHNPKVLDAVVVGPQSIPFSMYFNMDKAVVPFFLITCMPTLFVAKPLYKAGKVGWGILVLAIPALLLLAVALGGLRIEPHAPEWFAQFALANIFFVSLAEEALFRGYLQQRLSRVVHPVVALLIASLIFGLMHYSGGLLLIIFASLSGIIYGLAWMWSGRLWVATFFHFGLNCVHLLFFTYPMYAPHASV
;
A
#
# COMPACT_ATOMS: atom_id res chain seq x y z
N MET A 1 2.40 -18.81 7.17
CA MET A 1 1.26 -18.10 6.55
C MET A 1 1.66 -16.82 5.81
N TRP A 2 2.62 -16.02 6.28
CA TRP A 2 2.97 -14.74 5.64
C TRP A 2 3.48 -14.84 4.19
N TYR A 3 4.35 -15.81 3.91
CA TYR A 3 4.77 -16.10 2.53
C TYR A 3 3.60 -16.57 1.65
N LEU A 4 2.63 -17.30 2.23
CA LEU A 4 1.42 -17.72 1.53
C LEU A 4 0.51 -16.51 1.21
N LEU A 5 0.39 -15.55 2.13
CA LEU A 5 -0.33 -14.30 1.90
C LEU A 5 0.35 -13.45 0.81
N ALA A 6 1.67 -13.29 0.88
CA ALA A 6 2.45 -12.57 -0.11
C ALA A 6 2.33 -13.18 -1.51
N THR A 7 2.44 -14.51 -1.61
CA THR A 7 2.27 -15.23 -2.88
C THR A 7 0.84 -15.18 -3.40
N SER A 8 -0.16 -15.23 -2.50
CA SER A 8 -1.57 -14.99 -2.83
C SER A 8 -1.78 -13.60 -3.45
N LEU A 9 -1.18 -12.55 -2.87
CA LEU A 9 -1.22 -11.19 -3.40
C LEU A 9 -0.51 -11.05 -4.75
N ALA A 10 0.65 -11.67 -4.92
CA ALA A 10 1.36 -11.70 -6.21
C ALA A 10 0.50 -12.37 -7.30
N ALA A 11 -0.12 -13.50 -6.97
CA ALA A 11 -0.98 -14.26 -7.87
C ALA A 11 -2.24 -13.47 -8.25
N LEU A 12 -2.70 -12.49 -7.46
CA LEU A 12 -3.95 -11.75 -7.70
C LEU A 12 -3.98 -11.06 -9.07
N SER A 13 -2.83 -10.61 -9.56
CA SER A 13 -2.68 -9.98 -10.89
C SER A 13 -2.59 -10.97 -12.06
N LEU A 14 -2.35 -12.26 -11.77
CA LEU A 14 -2.07 -13.30 -12.77
C LEU A 14 -3.20 -14.34 -12.86
N ASN A 15 -3.66 -14.84 -11.71
CA ASN A 15 -4.71 -15.84 -11.58
C ASN A 15 -5.51 -15.60 -10.28
N LYS A 16 -6.69 -15.00 -10.42
CA LYS A 16 -7.57 -14.67 -9.30
C LYS A 16 -8.00 -15.91 -8.51
N SER A 17 -8.41 -16.98 -9.19
CA SER A 17 -8.88 -18.20 -8.53
C SER A 17 -7.80 -18.80 -7.62
N LEU A 18 -6.55 -18.86 -8.11
CA LEU A 18 -5.41 -19.30 -7.31
C LEU A 18 -5.16 -18.34 -6.13
N ALA A 19 -5.23 -17.04 -6.37
CA ALA A 19 -5.04 -16.03 -5.32
C ALA A 19 -6.07 -16.18 -4.19
N TYR A 20 -7.38 -16.27 -4.50
CA TYR A 20 -8.43 -16.45 -3.49
C TYR A 20 -8.35 -17.80 -2.78
N LEU A 21 -7.95 -18.88 -3.48
CA LEU A 21 -7.69 -20.18 -2.85
C LEU A 21 -6.57 -20.09 -1.81
N MET A 22 -5.45 -19.46 -2.17
CA MET A 22 -4.32 -19.26 -1.26
C MET A 22 -4.67 -18.31 -0.11
N LEU A 23 -5.56 -17.32 -0.33
CA LEU A 23 -6.09 -16.47 0.72
C LEU A 23 -6.94 -17.28 1.71
N GLY A 24 -7.82 -18.16 1.22
CA GLY A 24 -8.60 -19.06 2.07
C GLY A 24 -7.71 -19.98 2.92
N LEU A 25 -6.66 -20.56 2.34
CA LEU A 25 -5.67 -21.35 3.08
C LEU A 25 -4.90 -20.49 4.09
N THR A 26 -4.53 -19.25 3.73
CA THR A 26 -3.90 -18.30 4.65
C THR A 26 -4.82 -17.99 5.83
N ALA A 27 -6.11 -17.79 5.60
CA ALA A 27 -7.08 -17.51 6.65
C ALA A 27 -7.23 -18.70 7.62
N PHE A 28 -7.28 -19.93 7.09
CA PHE A 28 -7.29 -21.14 7.93
C PHE A 28 -6.03 -21.22 8.81
N LEU A 29 -4.84 -20.95 8.24
CA LEU A 29 -3.60 -20.93 9.01
C LEU A 29 -3.57 -19.79 10.04
N GLY A 30 -4.09 -18.61 9.69
CA GLY A 30 -4.19 -17.46 10.57
C GLY A 30 -5.08 -17.73 11.78
N TRP A 31 -6.21 -18.40 11.57
CA TRP A 31 -7.06 -18.87 12.68
C TRP A 31 -6.34 -19.86 13.60
N LYS A 32 -5.68 -20.87 13.02
CA LYS A 32 -4.90 -21.85 13.80
C LYS A 32 -3.77 -21.20 14.62
N GLN A 33 -3.24 -20.08 14.15
CA GLN A 33 -2.17 -19.32 14.79
C GLN A 33 -2.68 -18.20 15.71
N SER A 34 -4.00 -18.13 15.95
CA SER A 34 -4.64 -17.07 16.76
C SER A 34 -4.40 -15.65 16.25
N ILE A 35 -4.18 -15.52 14.94
CA ILE A 35 -4.00 -14.24 14.23
C ILE A 35 -5.34 -13.71 13.73
N LEU A 36 -6.28 -14.62 13.48
CA LEU A 36 -7.63 -14.31 13.02
C LEU A 36 -8.68 -14.93 13.94
N ASP A 37 -9.61 -14.11 14.39
CA ASP A 37 -10.83 -14.55 15.06
C ASP A 37 -12.03 -14.59 14.11
N ALA A 38 -13.17 -15.05 14.61
CA ALA A 38 -14.42 -15.19 13.86
C ALA A 38 -14.83 -13.93 13.06
N PRO A 39 -14.72 -12.68 13.58
CA PRO A 39 -15.07 -11.50 12.79
C PRO A 39 -14.16 -11.31 11.56
N ALA A 40 -12.86 -11.53 11.70
CA ALA A 40 -11.92 -11.41 10.59
C ALA A 40 -12.09 -12.55 9.57
N LEU A 41 -12.37 -13.76 10.04
CA LEU A 41 -12.70 -14.90 9.17
C LEU A 41 -13.99 -14.64 8.37
N LEU A 42 -15.00 -14.03 8.99
CA LEU A 42 -16.23 -13.65 8.28
C LEU A 42 -15.93 -12.64 7.16
N VAL A 43 -15.09 -11.65 7.43
CA VAL A 43 -14.67 -10.67 6.42
C VAL A 43 -13.95 -11.35 5.27
N ILE A 44 -13.00 -12.25 5.55
CA ILE A 44 -12.28 -12.99 4.50
C ILE A 44 -13.21 -13.94 3.73
N ALA A 45 -14.17 -14.58 4.40
CA ALA A 45 -15.18 -15.40 3.73
C ALA A 45 -16.05 -14.54 2.80
N LEU A 46 -16.46 -13.34 3.23
CA LEU A 46 -17.18 -12.38 2.40
C LEU A 46 -16.33 -11.89 1.22
N ILE A 47 -15.01 -11.79 1.33
CA ILE A 47 -14.10 -11.51 0.20
C ILE A 47 -14.18 -12.63 -0.83
N VAL A 48 -13.98 -13.88 -0.39
CA VAL A 48 -13.89 -15.05 -1.27
C VAL A 48 -15.23 -15.35 -1.95
N ILE A 49 -16.33 -15.32 -1.19
CA ILE A 49 -17.68 -15.56 -1.70
C ILE A 49 -18.19 -14.33 -2.46
N GLY A 50 -17.95 -13.13 -1.93
CA GLY A 50 -18.39 -11.89 -2.53
C GLY A 50 -17.79 -11.65 -3.90
N TRP A 51 -16.55 -12.08 -4.15
CA TRP A 51 -15.95 -11.98 -5.49
C TRP A 51 -16.80 -12.68 -6.56
N SER A 52 -17.20 -13.94 -6.35
CA SER A 52 -17.97 -14.71 -7.33
C SER A 52 -19.39 -14.15 -7.51
N VAL A 53 -20.02 -13.72 -6.43
CA VAL A 53 -21.36 -13.10 -6.45
C VAL A 53 -21.34 -11.76 -7.17
N VAL A 54 -20.36 -10.90 -6.89
CA VAL A 54 -20.22 -9.57 -7.52
C VAL A 54 -19.91 -9.71 -9.02
N GLU A 55 -19.05 -10.64 -9.40
CA GLU A 55 -18.75 -10.92 -10.81
C GLU A 55 -20.00 -11.39 -11.56
N TRP A 56 -20.80 -12.25 -10.94
CA TRP A 56 -22.08 -12.70 -11.49
C TRP A 56 -23.12 -11.57 -11.62
N LEU A 57 -23.27 -10.73 -10.58
CA LEU A 57 -24.20 -9.60 -10.57
C LEU A 57 -23.83 -8.54 -11.62
N ARG A 58 -22.54 -8.23 -11.76
CA ARG A 58 -22.04 -7.25 -12.75
C ARG A 58 -22.39 -7.65 -14.17
N ASN A 59 -22.33 -8.94 -14.48
CA ASN A 59 -22.68 -9.45 -15.81
C ASN A 59 -24.19 -9.38 -16.12
N LYS A 60 -25.04 -9.23 -15.09
CA LYS A 60 -26.51 -9.18 -15.24
C LYS A 60 -27.06 -7.75 -15.27
N ASN A 61 -26.59 -6.85 -14.41
CA ASN A 61 -27.15 -5.50 -14.30
C ASN A 61 -26.18 -4.48 -13.67
N ASN A 62 -25.90 -3.39 -14.38
CA ASN A 62 -24.95 -2.34 -13.95
C ASN A 62 -25.45 -1.48 -12.77
N LYS A 63 -26.75 -1.57 -12.41
CA LYS A 63 -27.33 -0.75 -11.34
C LYS A 63 -26.78 -1.05 -9.94
N TYR A 64 -26.37 -2.29 -9.69
CA TYR A 64 -25.82 -2.70 -8.39
C TYR A 64 -24.31 -2.45 -8.28
N THR A 65 -23.64 -2.10 -9.38
CA THR A 65 -22.19 -1.96 -9.44
C THR A 65 -21.69 -0.84 -8.53
N TYR A 66 -22.35 0.32 -8.51
CA TYR A 66 -21.95 1.44 -7.65
C TYR A 66 -22.21 1.18 -6.16
N LEU A 67 -23.29 0.47 -5.81
CA LEU A 67 -23.58 0.09 -4.42
C LEU A 67 -22.51 -0.86 -3.89
N VAL A 68 -22.22 -1.93 -4.64
CA VAL A 68 -21.17 -2.90 -4.29
C VAL A 68 -19.82 -2.21 -4.18
N GLU A 69 -19.50 -1.33 -5.13
CA GLU A 69 -18.28 -0.56 -5.11
C GLU A 69 -18.14 0.30 -3.85
N GLY A 70 -19.19 1.06 -3.49
CA GLY A 70 -19.19 1.87 -2.28
C GLY A 70 -18.95 1.04 -1.01
N LEU A 71 -19.61 -0.13 -0.91
CA LEU A 71 -19.40 -1.06 0.20
C LEU A 71 -17.96 -1.59 0.25
N CYS A 72 -17.39 -2.00 -0.89
CA CYS A 72 -16.00 -2.47 -0.96
C CYS A 72 -15.01 -1.39 -0.50
N VAL A 73 -15.25 -0.13 -0.85
CA VAL A 73 -14.38 0.99 -0.45
C VAL A 73 -14.49 1.27 1.04
N VAL A 74 -15.71 1.29 1.60
CA VAL A 74 -15.92 1.47 3.04
C VAL A 74 -15.19 0.38 3.83
N ILE A 75 -15.30 -0.87 3.39
CA ILE A 75 -14.60 -1.99 4.02
C ILE A 75 -13.08 -1.87 3.84
N ALA A 76 -12.59 -1.50 2.66
CA ALA A 76 -11.17 -1.28 2.41
C ALA A 76 -10.59 -0.19 3.32
N VAL A 77 -11.31 0.92 3.51
CA VAL A 77 -10.90 2.00 4.43
C VAL A 77 -10.92 1.50 5.89
N ALA A 78 -11.96 0.77 6.30
CA ALA A 78 -12.03 0.20 7.65
C ALA A 78 -10.89 -0.78 7.93
N LEU A 79 -10.47 -1.58 6.94
CA LEU A 79 -9.31 -2.47 7.04
C LEU A 79 -7.98 -1.70 7.16
N VAL A 80 -7.78 -0.67 6.33
CA VAL A 80 -6.57 0.18 6.40
C VAL A 80 -6.47 0.89 7.74
N LEU A 81 -7.62 1.26 8.33
CA LEU A 81 -7.71 1.92 9.63
C LEU A 81 -7.70 0.94 10.82
N HIS A 82 -7.55 -0.37 10.60
CA HIS A 82 -7.59 -1.39 11.65
C HIS A 82 -8.89 -1.36 12.48
N ALA A 83 -9.99 -0.88 11.88
CA ALA A 83 -11.26 -0.66 12.58
C ALA A 83 -12.12 -1.94 12.70
N ILE A 84 -11.77 -2.99 11.96
CA ILE A 84 -12.50 -4.26 11.97
C ILE A 84 -11.87 -5.20 13.02
N PRO A 85 -12.64 -5.73 13.97
CA PRO A 85 -12.10 -6.59 15.02
C PRO A 85 -11.67 -7.96 14.49
N GLY A 86 -10.88 -8.68 15.31
CA GLY A 86 -10.47 -10.05 15.06
C GLY A 86 -9.21 -10.22 14.22
N PHE A 87 -8.53 -9.14 13.84
CA PHE A 87 -7.18 -9.17 13.28
C PHE A 87 -6.14 -8.91 14.37
N HIS A 88 -5.40 -9.95 14.77
CA HIS A 88 -4.32 -9.86 15.76
C HIS A 88 -2.98 -9.78 15.04
N ASN A 89 -2.70 -8.62 14.43
CA ASN A 89 -1.49 -8.39 13.64
C ASN A 89 -0.25 -8.45 14.55
N PRO A 90 0.72 -9.36 14.30
CA PRO A 90 1.87 -9.50 15.18
C PRO A 90 2.86 -8.37 14.94
N LYS A 91 3.41 -7.86 16.05
CA LYS A 91 4.55 -6.96 16.04
C LYS A 91 5.82 -7.78 15.76
N VAL A 92 6.39 -7.64 14.57
CA VAL A 92 7.55 -8.42 14.10
C VAL A 92 8.87 -7.73 14.47
N LEU A 93 8.88 -6.40 14.49
CA LEU A 93 9.98 -5.60 15.02
C LEU A 93 9.44 -4.72 16.13
N ASP A 94 10.09 -4.71 17.28
CA ASP A 94 9.67 -3.93 18.44
C ASP A 94 10.77 -2.95 18.86
N ALA A 95 10.51 -1.67 18.65
CA ALA A 95 11.37 -0.57 19.06
C ALA A 95 12.86 -0.75 18.67
N VAL A 96 13.12 -1.35 17.50
CA VAL A 96 14.49 -1.55 17.00
C VAL A 96 15.06 -0.20 16.58
N VAL A 97 16.32 0.06 16.92
CA VAL A 97 17.02 1.27 16.49
C VAL A 97 17.92 0.89 15.31
N VAL A 98 17.66 1.49 14.14
CA VAL A 98 18.38 1.14 12.90
C VAL A 98 19.80 1.73 12.88
N GLY A 99 19.94 2.94 13.43
CA GLY A 99 21.20 3.69 13.49
C GLY A 99 21.21 4.68 14.65
N PRO A 100 22.39 5.20 15.05
CA PRO A 100 22.55 6.06 16.23
C PRO A 100 21.76 7.38 16.18
N GLN A 101 21.45 7.88 14.99
CA GLN A 101 20.68 9.13 14.80
C GLN A 101 19.19 8.87 14.55
N SER A 102 18.74 7.61 14.61
CA SER A 102 17.38 7.20 14.29
C SER A 102 16.54 7.01 15.56
N ILE A 103 15.25 7.38 15.50
CA ILE A 103 14.30 7.01 16.56
C ILE A 103 13.94 5.52 16.50
N PRO A 104 13.43 4.90 17.59
CA PRO A 104 12.98 3.51 17.57
C PRO A 104 11.91 3.23 16.51
N PHE A 105 12.04 2.10 15.82
CA PHE A 105 11.11 1.62 14.80
C PHE A 105 10.38 0.35 15.26
N SER A 106 9.08 0.32 15.05
CA SER A 106 8.28 -0.91 15.21
C SER A 106 7.56 -1.24 13.91
N MET A 107 7.48 -2.53 13.59
CA MET A 107 6.83 -3.02 12.38
C MET A 107 5.88 -4.16 12.70
N TYR A 108 4.69 -4.11 12.11
CA TYR A 108 3.66 -5.13 12.23
C TYR A 108 3.43 -5.81 10.89
N PHE A 109 3.09 -7.10 10.92
CA PHE A 109 2.55 -7.78 9.74
C PHE A 109 1.02 -7.62 9.74
N ASN A 110 0.57 -6.55 9.10
CA ASN A 110 -0.83 -6.12 9.08
C ASN A 110 -1.63 -6.89 8.03
N MET A 111 -2.32 -7.96 8.44
CA MET A 111 -3.09 -8.81 7.54
C MET A 111 -4.37 -8.14 7.03
N ASP A 112 -5.07 -7.39 7.89
CA ASP A 112 -6.22 -6.58 7.53
C ASP A 112 -5.93 -5.62 6.36
N LYS A 113 -4.84 -4.86 6.45
CA LYS A 113 -4.40 -3.98 5.38
C LYS A 113 -4.00 -4.77 4.15
N ALA A 114 -3.28 -5.88 4.32
CA ALA A 114 -2.82 -6.71 3.23
C ALA A 114 -3.96 -7.31 2.38
N VAL A 115 -5.16 -7.54 2.93
CA VAL A 115 -6.28 -8.10 2.16
C VAL A 115 -7.06 -7.07 1.32
N VAL A 116 -6.76 -5.77 1.45
CA VAL A 116 -7.44 -4.68 0.73
C VAL A 116 -7.48 -4.88 -0.80
N PRO A 117 -6.39 -5.28 -1.50
CA PRO A 117 -6.43 -5.51 -2.94
C PRO A 117 -7.46 -6.57 -3.38
N PHE A 118 -7.74 -7.57 -2.54
CA PHE A 118 -8.76 -8.59 -2.84
C PHE A 118 -10.17 -8.03 -2.82
N PHE A 119 -10.46 -7.02 -1.99
CA PHE A 119 -11.74 -6.31 -2.04
C PHE A 119 -11.80 -5.42 -3.28
N LEU A 120 -10.77 -4.60 -3.50
CA LEU A 120 -10.81 -3.59 -4.56
C LEU A 120 -10.84 -4.18 -5.97
N ILE A 121 -10.26 -5.36 -6.20
CA ILE A 121 -10.30 -5.98 -7.53
C ILE A 121 -11.71 -6.46 -7.92
N THR A 122 -12.58 -6.72 -6.94
CA THR A 122 -13.97 -7.11 -7.20
C THR A 122 -14.78 -5.95 -7.80
N CYS A 123 -14.59 -4.74 -7.27
CA CYS A 123 -15.26 -3.53 -7.74
C CYS A 123 -14.50 -2.80 -8.87
N MET A 124 -13.20 -3.06 -9.02
CA MET A 124 -12.35 -2.49 -10.06
C MET A 124 -11.61 -3.58 -10.84
N PRO A 125 -12.17 -4.12 -11.93
CA PRO A 125 -11.50 -5.15 -12.74
C PRO A 125 -10.17 -4.70 -13.36
N THR A 126 -9.99 -3.40 -13.49
CA THR A 126 -8.80 -2.72 -14.01
C THR A 126 -7.81 -2.33 -12.92
N LEU A 127 -7.99 -2.82 -11.68
CA LEU A 127 -7.16 -2.45 -10.52
C LEU A 127 -5.65 -2.58 -10.80
N PHE A 128 -5.25 -3.73 -11.34
CA PHE A 128 -3.84 -4.03 -11.61
C PHE A 128 -3.34 -3.46 -12.94
N VAL A 129 -4.22 -3.39 -13.95
CA VAL A 129 -3.90 -2.94 -15.31
C VAL A 129 -5.05 -2.09 -15.84
N ALA A 130 -4.73 -0.83 -16.10
CA ALA A 130 -5.57 0.16 -16.75
C ALA A 130 -4.87 0.72 -18.00
N LYS A 131 -5.61 1.45 -18.83
CA LYS A 131 -5.01 2.19 -19.94
C LYS A 131 -4.19 3.35 -19.36
N PRO A 132 -2.91 3.54 -19.76
CA PRO A 132 -2.13 4.69 -19.33
C PRO A 132 -2.81 5.99 -19.79
N LEU A 133 -2.84 6.99 -18.92
CA LEU A 133 -3.50 8.28 -19.19
C LEU A 133 -2.57 9.24 -19.93
N TYR A 134 -1.27 9.14 -19.68
CA TYR A 134 -0.22 9.80 -20.44
C TYR A 134 0.89 8.82 -20.79
N LYS A 135 1.75 9.18 -21.75
CA LYS A 135 2.97 8.43 -22.07
C LYS A 135 4.17 9.29 -21.74
N ALA A 136 5.02 8.83 -20.82
CA ALA A 136 6.31 9.45 -20.57
C ALA A 136 7.41 8.80 -21.42
N GLY A 137 8.29 9.63 -21.97
CA GLY A 137 9.52 9.16 -22.61
C GLY A 137 10.56 8.70 -21.59
N LYS A 138 11.68 8.15 -22.07
CA LYS A 138 12.78 7.64 -21.21
C LYS A 138 13.29 8.70 -20.23
N VAL A 139 13.40 9.96 -20.68
CA VAL A 139 13.82 11.09 -19.85
C VAL A 139 12.85 11.33 -18.69
N GLY A 140 11.54 11.28 -18.94
CA GLY A 140 10.53 11.44 -17.89
C GLY A 140 10.60 10.37 -16.81
N TRP A 141 10.80 9.10 -17.21
CA TRP A 141 11.05 8.01 -16.27
C TRP A 141 12.36 8.19 -15.50
N GLY A 142 13.43 8.64 -16.15
CA GLY A 142 14.70 8.96 -15.49
C GLY A 142 14.53 10.05 -14.41
N ILE A 143 13.81 11.13 -14.73
CA ILE A 143 13.47 12.19 -13.77
C ILE A 143 12.65 11.63 -12.60
N LEU A 144 11.67 10.77 -12.87
CA LEU A 144 10.82 10.19 -11.82
C LEU A 144 11.61 9.29 -10.87
N VAL A 145 12.58 8.50 -11.39
CA VAL A 145 13.49 7.70 -10.55
C VAL A 145 14.37 8.61 -9.69
N LEU A 146 14.94 9.67 -10.28
CA LEU A 146 15.77 10.64 -9.55
C LEU A 146 14.98 11.48 -8.52
N ALA A 147 13.66 11.59 -8.68
CA ALA A 147 12.81 12.28 -7.73
C ALA A 147 12.79 11.60 -6.34
N ILE A 148 13.03 10.28 -6.25
CA ILE A 148 13.09 9.55 -4.99
C ILE A 148 14.25 10.06 -4.10
N PRO A 149 15.53 9.94 -4.51
CA PRO A 149 16.63 10.46 -3.70
C PRO A 149 16.57 11.98 -3.54
N ALA A 150 16.08 12.72 -4.55
CA ALA A 150 15.92 14.17 -4.43
C ALA A 150 14.91 14.55 -3.32
N LEU A 151 13.80 13.83 -3.19
CA LEU A 151 12.80 14.06 -2.15
C LEU A 151 13.37 13.76 -0.75
N LEU A 152 14.14 12.67 -0.60
CA LEU A 152 14.78 12.32 0.67
C LEU A 152 15.89 13.32 1.05
N LEU A 153 16.67 13.80 0.07
CA LEU A 153 17.66 14.86 0.29
C LEU A 153 17.01 16.20 0.63
N LEU A 154 15.84 16.51 0.09
CA LEU A 154 15.05 17.68 0.51
C LEU A 154 14.63 17.55 1.99
N ALA A 155 14.24 16.36 2.44
CA ALA A 155 13.94 16.13 3.86
C ALA A 155 15.19 16.31 4.74
N VAL A 156 16.38 15.95 4.25
CA VAL A 156 17.65 16.27 4.93
C VAL A 156 17.88 17.79 5.01
N ALA A 157 17.69 18.52 3.90
CA ALA A 157 17.87 19.96 3.86
C ALA A 157 16.90 20.71 4.79
N LEU A 158 15.68 20.18 4.98
CA LEU A 158 14.68 20.70 5.90
C LEU A 158 14.84 20.19 7.35
N GLY A 159 15.86 19.36 7.63
CA GLY A 159 16.19 18.87 8.97
C GLY A 159 15.35 17.70 9.49
N GLY A 160 14.51 17.10 8.65
CA GLY A 160 13.68 15.94 9.02
C GLY A 160 14.40 14.60 8.98
N LEU A 161 15.46 14.49 8.17
CA LEU A 161 16.29 13.28 8.02
C LEU A 161 17.79 13.62 8.10
N ARG A 162 18.62 12.61 8.33
CA ARG A 162 20.06 12.64 8.06
C ARG A 162 20.44 11.50 7.13
N ILE A 163 21.55 11.65 6.41
CA ILE A 163 22.14 10.53 5.66
C ILE A 163 22.80 9.60 6.69
N GLU A 164 22.33 8.36 6.74
CA GLU A 164 22.76 7.33 7.69
C GLU A 164 22.62 5.96 6.99
N PRO A 165 23.72 5.39 6.45
CA PRO A 165 23.66 4.09 5.78
C PRO A 165 23.39 2.93 6.74
N HIS A 166 22.53 2.00 6.33
CA HIS A 166 22.10 0.86 7.12
C HIS A 166 22.15 -0.45 6.34
N ALA A 167 22.36 -1.56 7.06
CA ALA A 167 22.23 -2.92 6.53
C ALA A 167 21.57 -3.83 7.59
N PRO A 168 20.28 -3.60 7.93
CA PRO A 168 19.64 -4.32 9.01
C PRO A 168 19.46 -5.80 8.68
N GLU A 169 19.78 -6.69 9.62
CA GLU A 169 19.60 -8.15 9.46
C GLU A 169 18.15 -8.54 9.15
N TRP A 170 17.19 -7.71 9.59
CA TRP A 170 15.76 -7.88 9.36
C TRP A 170 15.25 -7.28 8.04
N PHE A 171 16.14 -6.84 7.13
CA PHE A 171 15.76 -6.23 5.87
C PHE A 171 14.81 -7.12 5.04
N ALA A 172 14.98 -8.44 5.06
CA ALA A 172 14.11 -9.36 4.33
C ALA A 172 12.65 -9.32 4.85
N GLN A 173 12.46 -9.28 6.18
CA GLN A 173 11.14 -9.15 6.79
C GLN A 173 10.51 -7.79 6.43
N PHE A 174 11.30 -6.72 6.49
CA PHE A 174 10.86 -5.40 6.07
C PHE A 174 10.46 -5.40 4.59
N ALA A 175 11.29 -5.97 3.72
CA ALA A 175 11.05 -5.97 2.29
C ALA A 175 9.75 -6.70 1.93
N LEU A 176 9.54 -7.89 2.52
CA LEU A 176 8.34 -8.69 2.34
C LEU A 176 7.08 -7.92 2.78
N ALA A 177 7.09 -7.35 3.98
CA ALA A 177 5.95 -6.60 4.49
C ALA A 177 5.72 -5.30 3.72
N ASN A 178 6.79 -4.58 3.39
CA ASN A 178 6.68 -3.29 2.73
C ASN A 178 6.12 -3.43 1.32
N ILE A 179 6.55 -4.41 0.53
CA ILE A 179 6.03 -4.57 -0.82
C ILE A 179 4.57 -5.08 -0.83
N PHE A 180 4.25 -6.10 -0.03
CA PHE A 180 2.94 -6.78 -0.11
C PHE A 180 1.88 -6.23 0.86
N PHE A 181 2.27 -5.88 2.08
CA PHE A 181 1.31 -5.52 3.14
C PHE A 181 1.16 -4.00 3.31
N VAL A 182 2.12 -3.23 2.81
CA VAL A 182 2.11 -1.75 2.84
C VAL A 182 1.90 -1.19 1.44
N SER A 183 2.93 -1.23 0.59
CA SER A 183 2.95 -0.55 -0.71
C SER A 183 1.86 -1.07 -1.66
N LEU A 184 1.69 -2.39 -1.81
CA LEU A 184 0.64 -2.92 -2.67
C LEU A 184 -0.76 -2.56 -2.18
N ALA A 185 -1.01 -2.65 -0.88
CA ALA A 185 -2.30 -2.33 -0.28
C ALA A 185 -2.65 -0.84 -0.43
N GLU A 186 -1.69 0.04 -0.14
CA GLU A 186 -1.86 1.48 -0.29
C GLU A 186 -2.03 1.87 -1.77
N GLU A 187 -1.12 1.44 -2.64
CA GLU A 187 -1.25 1.80 -4.06
C GLU A 187 -2.52 1.22 -4.69
N ALA A 188 -3.03 0.07 -4.23
CA ALA A 188 -4.31 -0.45 -4.69
C ALA A 188 -5.47 0.51 -4.37
N LEU A 189 -5.50 1.05 -3.14
CA LEU A 189 -6.50 2.02 -2.72
C LEU A 189 -6.33 3.37 -3.43
N PHE A 190 -5.11 3.91 -3.44
CA PHE A 190 -4.86 5.27 -3.91
C PHE A 190 -4.73 5.37 -5.44
N ARG A 191 -4.08 4.42 -6.10
CA ARG A 191 -3.85 4.46 -7.56
C ARG A 191 -4.83 3.60 -8.32
N GLY A 192 -4.92 2.34 -7.93
CA GLY A 192 -5.82 1.37 -8.58
C GLY A 192 -7.29 1.75 -8.45
N TYR A 193 -7.68 2.35 -7.32
CA TYR A 193 -9.06 2.77 -7.08
C TYR A 193 -9.24 4.30 -7.16
N LEU A 194 -8.75 5.07 -6.18
CA LEU A 194 -9.12 6.48 -6.00
C LEU A 194 -8.70 7.37 -7.19
N GLN A 195 -7.40 7.42 -7.51
CA GLN A 195 -6.88 8.22 -8.63
C GLN A 195 -7.50 7.79 -9.95
N GLN A 196 -7.66 6.48 -10.16
CA GLN A 196 -8.29 5.93 -11.35
C GLN A 196 -9.75 6.36 -11.50
N ARG A 197 -10.55 6.31 -10.43
CA ARG A 197 -11.96 6.75 -10.46
C ARG A 197 -12.08 8.24 -10.66
N LEU A 198 -11.30 9.03 -9.92
CA LEU A 198 -11.29 10.48 -10.06
C LEU A 198 -10.91 10.92 -11.48
N SER A 199 -9.97 10.22 -12.13
CA SER A 199 -9.56 10.51 -13.51
C SER A 199 -10.67 10.32 -14.56
N ARG A 200 -11.81 9.71 -14.19
CA ARG A 200 -12.99 9.61 -15.06
C ARG A 200 -13.95 10.78 -14.90
N VAL A 201 -13.84 11.55 -13.82
CA VAL A 201 -14.77 12.62 -13.44
C VAL A 201 -14.11 14.00 -13.54
N VAL A 202 -12.81 14.07 -13.25
CA VAL A 202 -12.00 15.30 -13.34
C VAL A 202 -10.75 15.06 -14.19
N HIS A 203 -10.04 16.13 -14.54
CA HIS A 203 -8.79 16.05 -15.30
C HIS A 203 -7.77 15.13 -14.58
N PRO A 204 -7.06 14.21 -15.29
CA PRO A 204 -6.14 13.25 -14.68
C PRO A 204 -5.10 13.84 -13.72
N VAL A 205 -4.56 15.03 -14.05
CA VAL A 205 -3.61 15.73 -13.16
C VAL A 205 -4.28 16.21 -11.87
N VAL A 206 -5.54 16.66 -11.93
CA VAL A 206 -6.30 17.04 -10.72
C VAL A 206 -6.58 15.80 -9.87
N ALA A 207 -6.96 14.68 -10.49
CA ALA A 207 -7.14 13.41 -9.81
C ALA A 207 -5.85 12.93 -9.10
N LEU A 208 -4.70 13.07 -9.76
CA LEU A 208 -3.37 12.80 -9.18
C LEU A 208 -3.12 13.65 -7.94
N LEU A 209 -3.34 14.97 -8.01
CA LEU A 209 -3.10 15.88 -6.89
C LEU A 209 -4.03 15.59 -5.71
N ILE A 210 -5.32 15.35 -5.96
CA ILE A 210 -6.28 14.97 -4.92
C ILE A 210 -5.88 13.66 -4.24
N ALA A 211 -5.61 12.61 -5.03
CA ALA A 211 -5.24 11.31 -4.47
C ALA A 211 -3.93 11.39 -3.66
N SER A 212 -2.96 12.20 -4.10
CA SER A 212 -1.69 12.39 -3.40
C SER A 212 -1.85 13.18 -2.11
N LEU A 213 -2.70 14.22 -2.09
CA LEU A 213 -3.01 14.95 -0.87
C LEU A 213 -3.72 14.07 0.16
N ILE A 214 -4.72 13.28 -0.26
CA ILE A 214 -5.41 12.35 0.64
C ILE A 214 -4.44 11.28 1.17
N PHE A 215 -3.54 10.77 0.33
CA PHE A 215 -2.47 9.86 0.76
C PHE A 215 -1.62 10.47 1.87
N GLY A 216 -1.18 11.73 1.71
CA GLY A 216 -0.41 12.40 2.76
C GLY A 216 -1.20 12.66 4.04
N LEU A 217 -2.47 13.06 3.93
CA LEU A 217 -3.34 13.27 5.11
C LEU A 217 -3.55 12.00 5.94
N MET A 218 -3.52 10.82 5.32
CA MET A 218 -3.59 9.54 6.05
C MET A 218 -2.35 9.25 6.90
N HIS A 219 -1.26 10.03 6.74
CA HIS A 219 -0.04 9.95 7.52
C HIS A 219 0.03 10.99 8.66
N TYR A 220 -1.12 11.57 9.06
CA TYR A 220 -1.18 12.63 10.06
C TYR A 220 -0.54 12.30 11.42
N SER A 221 -0.50 11.02 11.80
CA SER A 221 0.11 10.57 13.04
C SER A 221 1.62 10.84 13.12
N GLY A 222 2.31 11.02 11.99
CA GLY A 222 3.71 11.44 11.95
C GLY A 222 3.93 12.95 11.82
N GLY A 223 2.88 13.75 11.96
CA GLY A 223 2.95 15.22 11.95
C GLY A 223 2.98 15.85 10.56
N LEU A 224 3.04 17.19 10.55
CA LEU A 224 2.89 17.99 9.32
C LEU A 224 3.98 17.69 8.27
N LEU A 225 5.23 17.50 8.71
CA LEU A 225 6.33 17.21 7.79
C LEU A 225 6.09 15.89 7.07
N LEU A 226 5.64 14.84 7.77
CA LEU A 226 5.31 13.56 7.16
C LEU A 226 4.12 13.68 6.19
N ILE A 227 3.08 14.46 6.52
CA ILE A 227 1.96 14.71 5.61
C ILE A 227 2.45 15.31 4.28
N ILE A 228 3.34 16.31 4.34
CA ILE A 228 3.89 16.97 3.14
C ILE A 228 4.72 15.98 2.31
N PHE A 229 5.67 15.29 2.94
CA PHE A 229 6.54 14.34 2.24
C PHE A 229 5.77 13.13 1.68
N ALA A 230 4.81 12.59 2.44
CA ALA A 230 3.92 11.55 1.94
C ALA A 230 3.07 12.04 0.75
N SER A 231 2.59 13.29 0.77
CA SER A 231 1.88 13.87 -0.38
C SER A 231 2.78 13.96 -1.62
N LEU A 232 4.03 14.42 -1.46
CA LEU A 232 5.00 14.51 -2.55
C LEU A 232 5.39 13.13 -3.10
N SER A 233 5.63 12.15 -2.22
CA SER A 233 5.81 10.75 -2.58
C SER A 233 4.60 10.21 -3.35
N GLY A 234 3.38 10.59 -2.91
CA GLY A 234 2.14 10.23 -3.60
C GLY A 234 2.08 10.74 -5.04
N ILE A 235 2.66 11.91 -5.34
CA ILE A 235 2.77 12.42 -6.70
C ILE A 235 3.69 11.51 -7.53
N ILE A 236 4.83 11.07 -6.98
CA ILE A 236 5.77 10.17 -7.66
C ILE A 236 5.07 8.86 -8.04
N TYR A 237 4.41 8.22 -7.07
CA TYR A 237 3.75 6.92 -7.29
C TYR A 237 2.55 7.07 -8.24
N GLY A 238 1.82 8.19 -8.10
CA GLY A 238 0.70 8.52 -8.96
C GLY A 238 1.11 8.83 -10.40
N LEU A 239 2.26 9.45 -10.64
CA LEU A 239 2.85 9.60 -11.99
C LEU A 239 3.26 8.24 -12.56
N ALA A 240 3.92 7.41 -11.75
CA ALA A 240 4.31 6.06 -12.15
C ALA A 240 3.11 5.22 -12.62
N TRP A 241 1.99 5.26 -11.87
CA TRP A 241 0.73 4.63 -12.29
C TRP A 241 0.12 5.32 -13.52
N MET A 242 0.05 6.66 -13.54
CA MET A 242 -0.59 7.42 -14.62
C MET A 242 0.08 7.20 -15.99
N TRP A 243 1.41 6.99 -16.00
CA TRP A 243 2.19 6.77 -17.22
C TRP A 243 2.24 5.32 -17.68
N SER A 244 2.15 4.36 -16.75
CA SER A 244 2.25 2.94 -17.06
C SER A 244 0.90 2.24 -17.17
N GLY A 245 -0.13 2.77 -16.49
CA GLY A 245 -1.40 2.09 -16.25
C GLY A 245 -1.27 0.83 -15.39
N ARG A 246 -0.15 0.61 -14.70
CA ARG A 246 0.13 -0.64 -13.98
C ARG A 246 0.31 -0.39 -12.49
N LEU A 247 -0.46 -1.11 -11.68
CA LEU A 247 -0.40 -0.99 -10.22
C LEU A 247 0.98 -1.37 -9.68
N TRP A 248 1.55 -2.49 -10.15
CA TRP A 248 2.86 -2.96 -9.73
C TRP A 248 3.97 -1.94 -9.96
N VAL A 249 3.87 -1.09 -10.99
CA VAL A 249 4.87 -0.05 -11.24
C VAL A 249 4.83 0.99 -10.12
N ALA A 250 3.65 1.48 -9.73
CA ALA A 250 3.52 2.37 -8.58
C ALA A 250 3.97 1.71 -7.27
N THR A 251 3.59 0.44 -7.06
CA THR A 251 4.03 -0.35 -5.89
C THR A 251 5.54 -0.45 -5.80
N PHE A 252 6.26 -0.66 -6.92
CA PHE A 252 7.72 -0.71 -6.92
C PHE A 252 8.37 0.66 -6.68
N PHE A 253 7.77 1.76 -7.15
CA PHE A 253 8.25 3.12 -6.82
C PHE A 253 8.08 3.42 -5.33
N HIS A 254 6.94 3.05 -4.75
CA HIS A 254 6.68 3.20 -3.32
C HIS A 254 7.64 2.34 -2.50
N PHE A 255 7.70 1.04 -2.78
CA PHE A 255 8.62 0.12 -2.15
C PHE A 255 10.08 0.60 -2.26
N GLY A 256 10.48 1.04 -3.46
CA GLY A 256 11.82 1.57 -3.71
C GLY A 256 12.14 2.80 -2.87
N LEU A 257 11.22 3.76 -2.75
CA LEU A 257 11.39 4.91 -1.85
C LEU A 257 11.58 4.47 -0.40
N ASN A 258 10.75 3.53 0.08
CA ASN A 258 10.85 3.02 1.45
C ASN A 258 12.17 2.29 1.70
N CYS A 259 12.68 1.53 0.72
CA CYS A 259 14.00 0.90 0.80
C CYS A 259 15.12 1.92 0.80
N VAL A 260 15.08 2.94 -0.07
CA VAL A 260 16.11 3.98 -0.12
C VAL A 260 16.12 4.78 1.19
N HIS A 261 14.94 5.09 1.73
CA HIS A 261 14.80 5.73 3.04
C HIS A 261 15.44 4.89 4.14
N LEU A 262 15.06 3.61 4.27
CA LEU A 262 15.61 2.73 5.30
C LEU A 262 17.12 2.52 5.17
N LEU A 263 17.63 2.30 3.94
CA LEU A 263 19.02 1.87 3.74
C LEU A 263 20.04 3.01 3.76
N PHE A 264 19.63 4.25 3.53
CA PHE A 264 20.58 5.36 3.34
C PHE A 264 20.32 6.59 4.22
N PHE A 265 19.21 6.63 4.94
CA PHE A 265 18.83 7.75 5.79
C PHE A 265 18.37 7.27 7.16
N THR A 266 18.37 8.18 8.14
CA THR A 266 17.77 7.95 9.46
C THR A 266 16.35 7.43 9.32
N TYR A 267 15.98 6.38 10.04
CA TYR A 267 14.72 5.69 9.84
C TYR A 267 14.06 5.28 11.17
N PRO A 268 12.74 5.54 11.37
CA PRO A 268 11.82 6.17 10.43
C PRO A 268 11.95 7.70 10.39
N MET A 269 12.63 8.31 11.37
CA MET A 269 12.86 9.75 11.48
C MET A 269 14.18 10.02 12.21
N TYR A 270 14.75 11.21 11.99
CA TYR A 270 15.90 11.71 12.73
C TYR A 270 15.55 11.98 14.21
N ALA A 271 16.41 11.55 15.13
CA ALA A 271 16.35 11.84 16.55
C ALA A 271 17.16 13.12 16.88
N PRO A 272 16.52 14.28 17.14
CA PRO A 272 17.23 15.56 17.29
C PRO A 272 18.09 15.67 18.56
N HIS A 273 17.95 14.74 19.52
CA HIS A 273 18.53 14.81 20.86
C HIS A 273 19.02 13.45 21.39
N ALA A 274 19.73 12.65 20.58
CA ALA A 274 20.61 11.63 21.14
C ALA A 274 21.89 12.31 21.65
N SER A 275 21.78 13.05 22.76
CA SER A 275 22.95 13.48 23.53
C SER A 275 23.62 12.22 24.08
N VAL A 276 24.82 11.92 23.59
CA VAL A 276 25.78 11.04 24.29
C VAL A 276 26.12 11.66 25.63
#